data_AF-A0A2N0QUZ9-F1
#
_entry.id   AF-A0A2N0QUZ9-F1
#
_cell.length_a   1.000
_cell.length_b   1.000
_cell.length_c   1.000
_cell.angle_alpha   90.00
_cell.angle_beta   90.00
_cell.angle_gamma   90.00
#
_symmetry.space_group_name_H-M   'P 1'
#
loop_
_entity.id
_entity.type
_entity.pdbx_description
1 polymer ?
#
loop_
_entity_poly.entity_id
_entity_poly.type
_entity_poly.pdbx_seq_one_letter_code
_entity_poly.pdbx_strand_id
1 'polypeptide(L)'
;MERNSNQSESSSSANSSVELKTLLLENTSNNCILPELEQDGFITPDRKVEELINKDLTKIENLFALKLLFENPLNQFSPGILRNSLVTLADPTPFDYYDKLSVSRLELHIRTWVAVLEKICVTPMRLSKELRDKVYNSLAKFAEIHKKTTQVMHEGIDKNYKSGFNQFNQLQDNKDEGIINKRNYNIDFLLIHLRDTLHSLRDDETWFQEIIRRTKELLKAVLNITPGVLSTVTPGVALPNDNSTILSMLTQLRKGLKFKYPVASYYVDWRIMLIIQHNLSNWSGGTENIISKKFQEMILMEYFWSYLEKEWIDVDNKSILDSQSKFDEVSNKLVKVLRNTGSFINDLAGNEPLVLPHTLWFGILDLAQNLIQNSTRVSTHGLCYYLAIESLNRAPS
;
A
#
# COMPACT_ATOMS: atom_id res chain seq x y z
N MET A 1 -55.06 -39.75 26.53
CA MET A 1 -54.21 -40.94 26.74
C MET A 1 -53.09 -40.91 25.71
N GLU A 2 -51.84 -40.83 26.20
CA GLU A 2 -50.56 -41.29 25.62
C GLU A 2 -50.08 -40.78 24.25
N ARG A 3 -48.98 -39.99 24.22
CA ARG A 3 -47.57 -40.31 23.79
C ARG A 3 -47.41 -40.39 22.26
N ASN A 4 -46.37 -39.89 21.56
CA ASN A 4 -45.03 -39.41 21.91
C ASN A 4 -44.37 -38.75 20.66
N SER A 5 -43.49 -37.77 20.87
CA SER A 5 -42.22 -37.44 20.15
C SER A 5 -42.07 -37.65 18.62
N ASN A 6 -41.64 -36.59 17.91
CA ASN A 6 -40.38 -36.59 17.16
C ASN A 6 -39.84 -35.17 16.94
N GLN A 7 -38.61 -34.94 17.41
CA GLN A 7 -37.76 -33.78 17.12
C GLN A 7 -37.29 -33.80 15.66
N SER A 8 -37.11 -32.62 15.08
CA SER A 8 -36.06 -32.38 14.07
C SER A 8 -35.53 -30.96 14.25
N GLU A 9 -34.29 -30.88 14.70
CA GLU A 9 -33.47 -29.67 14.75
C GLU A 9 -33.10 -29.23 13.33
N SER A 10 -33.30 -27.95 13.01
CA SER A 10 -32.53 -27.27 11.97
C SER A 10 -32.54 -25.76 12.21
N SER A 11 -31.64 -25.27 13.05
CA SER A 11 -31.38 -23.83 13.15
C SER A 11 -29.96 -23.59 13.65
N SER A 12 -28.98 -23.49 12.74
CA SER A 12 -27.67 -22.92 13.09
C SER A 12 -26.79 -22.42 11.94
N SER A 13 -27.13 -22.61 10.66
CA SER A 13 -26.24 -22.20 9.54
C SER A 13 -26.44 -20.76 9.03
N ALA A 14 -27.52 -20.05 9.42
CA ALA A 14 -27.79 -18.72 8.88
C ALA A 14 -27.06 -17.55 9.58
N ASN A 15 -26.56 -17.74 10.81
CA ASN A 15 -26.05 -16.64 11.63
C ASN A 15 -24.55 -16.35 11.45
N SER A 16 -23.72 -17.36 11.14
CA SER A 16 -22.25 -17.22 11.11
C SER A 16 -21.70 -16.48 9.87
N SER A 17 -22.31 -16.65 8.70
CA SER A 17 -21.95 -15.94 7.46
C SER A 17 -22.29 -14.45 7.53
N VAL A 18 -23.39 -14.11 8.21
CA VAL A 18 -23.77 -12.72 8.48
C VAL A 18 -22.80 -12.13 9.50
N GLU A 19 -22.47 -12.83 10.58
CA GLU A 19 -21.47 -12.39 11.57
C GLU A 19 -20.07 -12.14 10.99
N LEU A 20 -19.56 -12.97 10.06
CA LEU A 20 -18.20 -12.81 9.51
C LEU A 20 -18.08 -11.72 8.43
N LYS A 21 -19.11 -11.58 7.57
CA LYS A 21 -19.22 -10.41 6.69
C LYS A 21 -19.38 -9.14 7.52
N THR A 22 -20.14 -9.22 8.61
CA THR A 22 -20.23 -8.13 9.58
C THR A 22 -18.85 -7.88 10.17
N LEU A 23 -18.09 -8.86 10.66
CA LEU A 23 -16.76 -8.67 11.25
C LEU A 23 -15.72 -7.99 10.32
N LEU A 24 -15.72 -8.31 9.03
CA LEU A 24 -14.84 -7.64 8.05
C LEU A 24 -15.36 -6.25 7.65
N LEU A 25 -16.67 -6.09 7.49
CA LEU A 25 -17.29 -4.79 7.21
C LEU A 25 -17.20 -3.85 8.43
N GLU A 26 -17.31 -4.41 9.63
CA GLU A 26 -17.24 -3.81 10.96
C GLU A 26 -15.77 -3.52 11.32
N ASN A 27 -14.80 -4.35 10.95
CA ASN A 27 -13.38 -3.97 11.04
C ASN A 27 -13.01 -2.86 10.04
N THR A 28 -13.67 -2.80 8.88
CA THR A 28 -13.47 -1.71 7.90
C THR A 28 -14.20 -0.42 8.30
N SER A 29 -15.24 -0.49 9.16
CA SER A 29 -16.09 0.64 9.55
C SER A 29 -16.01 1.07 11.02
N ASN A 30 -15.50 0.22 11.91
CA ASN A 30 -15.40 0.38 13.35
C ASN A 30 -14.11 -0.30 13.85
N ASN A 31 -12.96 0.35 13.69
CA ASN A 31 -11.78 -0.08 14.43
C ASN A 31 -11.95 0.36 15.89
N CYS A 32 -12.72 -0.40 16.70
CA CYS A 32 -13.09 -0.06 18.09
C CYS A 32 -11.88 0.26 18.98
N ILE A 33 -10.71 -0.29 18.65
CA ILE A 33 -9.45 -0.06 19.36
C ILE A 33 -9.03 1.42 19.29
N LEU A 34 -9.22 2.10 18.16
CA LEU A 34 -8.78 3.50 18.03
C LEU A 34 -9.63 4.46 18.87
N PRO A 35 -10.98 4.38 18.88
CA PRO A 35 -11.83 5.08 19.84
C PRO A 35 -11.61 4.65 21.30
N GLU A 36 -11.37 3.37 21.58
CA GLU A 36 -11.03 2.91 22.95
C GLU A 36 -9.75 3.58 23.47
N LEU A 37 -8.70 3.64 22.65
CA LEU A 37 -7.47 4.35 23.01
C LEU A 37 -7.72 5.85 23.26
N GLU A 38 -8.66 6.49 22.56
CA GLU A 38 -9.04 7.87 22.83
C GLU A 38 -9.76 8.01 24.17
N GLN A 39 -10.64 7.07 24.50
CA GLN A 39 -11.33 7.01 25.80
C GLN A 39 -10.35 6.79 26.95
N ASP A 40 -9.29 6.00 26.72
CA ASP A 40 -8.20 5.76 27.67
C ASP A 40 -7.21 6.94 27.79
N GLY A 41 -7.46 8.05 27.08
CA GLY A 41 -6.67 9.29 27.17
C GLY A 41 -5.49 9.39 26.21
N PHE A 42 -5.33 8.43 25.28
CA PHE A 42 -4.32 8.47 24.22
C PHE A 42 -4.81 9.32 23.02
N ILE A 43 -4.75 10.64 23.19
CA ILE A 43 -5.29 11.60 22.21
C ILE A 43 -4.34 11.91 21.05
N THR A 44 -3.03 11.63 21.16
CA THR A 44 -2.05 11.93 20.10
C THR A 44 -1.70 10.68 19.28
N PRO A 45 -1.42 10.81 17.97
CA PRO A 45 -1.01 9.67 17.14
C PRO A 45 0.20 8.92 17.70
N ASP A 46 1.21 9.65 18.18
CA ASP A 46 2.41 9.07 18.80
C ASP A 46 2.08 8.17 19.99
N ARG A 47 1.21 8.61 20.90
CA ARG A 47 0.80 7.83 22.08
C ARG A 47 0.01 6.58 21.71
N LYS A 48 -0.89 6.69 20.73
CA LYS A 48 -1.65 5.53 20.22
C LYS A 48 -0.72 4.48 19.64
N VAL A 49 0.28 4.89 18.87
CA VAL A 49 1.28 3.99 18.30
C VAL A 49 2.13 3.34 19.39
N GLU A 50 2.61 4.12 20.36
CA GLU A 50 3.40 3.61 21.48
C GLU A 50 2.66 2.50 22.24
N GLU A 51 1.38 2.75 22.56
CA GLU A 51 0.52 1.76 23.21
C GLU A 51 0.30 0.50 22.35
N LEU A 52 0.04 0.67 21.05
CA LEU A 52 -0.16 -0.46 20.13
C LEU A 52 1.10 -1.30 19.93
N ILE A 53 2.29 -0.68 19.95
CA ILE A 53 3.58 -1.40 19.84
C ILE A 53 3.89 -2.19 21.11
N ASN A 54 3.49 -1.67 22.27
CA ASN A 54 3.64 -2.39 23.54
C ASN A 54 2.64 -3.53 23.70
N LYS A 55 1.51 -3.47 22.97
CA LYS A 55 0.57 -4.58 22.83
C LYS A 55 1.11 -5.65 21.89
N ASP A 56 0.48 -6.81 21.95
CA ASP A 56 0.82 -7.95 21.10
C ASP A 56 0.45 -7.69 19.64
N LEU A 57 1.46 -7.41 18.80
CA LEU A 57 1.31 -7.21 17.35
C LEU A 57 1.06 -8.51 16.57
N THR A 58 1.12 -9.69 17.23
CA THR A 58 0.66 -10.93 16.58
C THR A 58 -0.86 -10.94 16.40
N LYS A 59 -1.59 -10.13 17.18
CA LYS A 59 -3.02 -9.92 17.01
C LYS A 59 -3.28 -9.01 15.81
N ILE A 60 -4.05 -9.53 14.87
CA ILE A 60 -4.41 -8.85 13.62
C ILE A 60 -5.08 -7.50 13.87
N GLU A 61 -5.91 -7.39 14.91
CA GLU A 61 -6.65 -6.17 15.25
C GLU A 61 -5.71 -5.01 15.61
N ASN A 62 -4.70 -5.28 16.46
CA ASN A 62 -3.68 -4.30 16.84
C ASN A 62 -2.86 -3.86 15.62
N LEU A 63 -2.47 -4.82 14.78
CA LEU A 63 -1.69 -4.57 13.57
C LEU A 63 -2.49 -3.76 12.53
N PHE A 64 -3.79 -4.01 12.44
CA PHE A 64 -4.70 -3.26 11.58
C PHE A 64 -4.92 -1.84 12.09
N ALA A 65 -5.11 -1.64 13.40
CA ALA A 65 -5.14 -0.30 14.00
C ALA A 65 -3.85 0.48 13.76
N LEU A 66 -2.70 -0.19 13.89
CA LEU A 66 -1.40 0.40 13.61
C LEU A 66 -1.28 0.83 12.14
N LYS A 67 -1.73 -0.02 11.20
CA LYS A 67 -1.79 0.30 9.77
C LYS A 67 -2.62 1.56 9.51
N LEU A 68 -3.83 1.63 10.04
CA LEU A 68 -4.71 2.78 9.84
C LEU A 68 -4.09 4.09 10.35
N LEU A 69 -3.38 4.04 11.49
CA LEU A 69 -2.68 5.22 12.02
C LEU A 69 -1.61 5.73 11.04
N PHE A 70 -0.81 4.84 10.46
CA PHE A 70 0.25 5.21 9.53
C PHE A 70 -0.26 5.56 8.12
N GLU A 71 -1.35 4.95 7.66
CA GLU A 71 -1.92 5.28 6.35
C GLU A 71 -2.66 6.62 6.34
N ASN A 72 -3.15 7.09 7.49
CA ASN A 72 -3.80 8.39 7.57
C ASN A 72 -2.77 9.51 7.26
N PRO A 73 -2.91 10.25 6.14
CA PRO A 73 -1.94 11.25 5.73
C PRO A 73 -1.83 12.42 6.72
N LEU A 74 -2.89 12.71 7.48
CA LEU A 74 -2.96 13.81 8.44
C LEU A 74 -2.20 13.53 9.74
N ASN A 75 -1.99 12.26 10.07
CA ASN A 75 -1.24 11.88 11.27
C ASN A 75 0.24 12.23 11.08
N GLN A 76 0.75 13.03 12.01
CA GLN A 76 2.16 13.36 12.13
C GLN A 76 2.76 12.55 13.28
N PHE A 77 3.96 12.05 13.07
CA PHE A 77 4.67 11.21 14.03
C PHE A 77 6.04 11.77 14.33
N SER A 78 6.47 11.65 15.58
CA SER A 78 7.85 11.99 15.93
C SER A 78 8.86 11.00 15.34
N PRO A 79 10.09 11.43 15.04
CA PRO A 79 11.13 10.53 14.51
C PRO A 79 11.41 9.31 15.40
N GLY A 80 11.28 9.47 16.72
CA GLY A 80 11.46 8.38 17.69
C GLY A 80 10.40 7.28 17.52
N ILE A 81 9.13 7.67 17.37
CA ILE A 81 8.03 6.73 17.14
C ILE A 81 8.18 6.02 15.80
N LEU A 82 8.50 6.74 14.72
CA LEU A 82 8.74 6.14 13.41
C LEU A 82 9.91 5.15 13.43
N ARG A 83 11.01 5.51 14.07
CA ARG A 83 12.17 4.62 14.26
C ARG A 83 11.76 3.35 15.01
N ASN A 84 11.09 3.48 16.14
CA ASN A 84 10.72 2.34 16.98
C ASN A 84 9.76 1.41 16.24
N SER A 85 8.75 1.98 15.57
CA SER A 85 7.81 1.25 14.72
C SER A 85 8.52 0.47 13.62
N LEU A 86 9.48 1.11 12.93
CA LEU A 86 10.27 0.47 11.88
C LEU A 86 11.10 -0.68 12.43
N VAL A 87 11.71 -0.52 13.61
CA VAL A 87 12.51 -1.57 14.26
C VAL A 87 11.64 -2.75 14.66
N THR A 88 10.49 -2.50 15.26
CA THR A 88 9.54 -3.54 15.70
C THR A 88 9.01 -4.33 14.51
N LEU A 89 8.58 -3.66 13.43
CA LEU A 89 8.06 -4.34 12.24
C LEU A 89 9.16 -5.05 11.43
N ALA A 90 10.42 -4.63 11.57
CA ALA A 90 11.54 -5.33 10.98
C ALA A 90 11.93 -6.60 11.76
N ASP A 91 11.33 -6.91 12.92
CA ASP A 91 11.60 -8.15 13.64
C ASP A 91 10.77 -9.32 13.04
N PRO A 92 11.43 -10.36 12.48
CA PRO A 92 10.72 -11.53 11.94
C PRO A 92 10.35 -12.57 13.01
N THR A 93 10.82 -12.43 14.26
CA THR A 93 10.62 -13.41 15.34
C THR A 93 9.16 -13.85 15.53
N PRO A 94 8.14 -12.97 15.42
CA PRO A 94 6.73 -13.36 15.59
C PRO A 94 6.16 -14.32 14.52
N PHE A 95 6.93 -14.64 13.48
CA PHE A 95 6.55 -15.54 12.37
C PHE A 95 7.23 -16.92 12.48
N ASP A 96 7.27 -17.48 13.70
CA ASP A 96 7.85 -18.79 14.01
C ASP A 96 6.85 -19.96 13.95
N TYR A 97 5.55 -19.67 13.78
CA TYR A 97 4.49 -20.67 13.62
C TYR A 97 3.58 -20.36 12.43
N TYR A 98 2.83 -21.40 12.00
CA TYR A 98 1.88 -21.33 10.90
C TYR A 98 0.49 -21.76 11.37
N ASP A 99 -0.50 -20.94 11.05
CA ASP A 99 -1.92 -21.14 11.29
C ASP A 99 -2.72 -20.68 10.05
N LYS A 100 -4.04 -20.85 10.07
CA LYS A 100 -4.92 -20.46 8.96
C LYS A 100 -4.82 -18.99 8.56
N LEU A 101 -4.46 -18.11 9.51
CA LEU A 101 -4.39 -16.67 9.30
C LEU A 101 -2.98 -16.18 8.95
N SER A 102 -1.99 -17.07 8.85
CA SER A 102 -0.58 -16.69 8.73
C SER A 102 -0.26 -15.94 7.45
N VAL A 103 -0.94 -16.25 6.34
CA VAL A 103 -0.80 -15.49 5.09
C VAL A 103 -1.34 -14.07 5.25
N SER A 104 -2.55 -13.93 5.79
CA SER A 104 -3.21 -12.64 5.99
C SER A 104 -2.47 -11.77 7.02
N ARG A 105 -1.97 -12.39 8.09
CA ARG A 105 -1.13 -11.74 9.11
C ARG A 105 0.18 -11.23 8.51
N LEU A 106 0.84 -12.05 7.67
CA LEU A 106 2.07 -11.65 6.99
C LEU A 106 1.83 -10.50 6.01
N GLU A 107 0.77 -10.59 5.19
CA GLU A 107 0.37 -9.51 4.28
C GLU A 107 0.17 -8.21 5.06
N LEU A 108 -0.66 -8.24 6.11
CA LEU A 108 -0.98 -7.08 6.91
C LEU A 108 0.27 -6.48 7.57
N HIS A 109 1.17 -7.33 8.09
CA HIS A 109 2.42 -6.91 8.70
C HIS A 109 3.32 -6.15 7.73
N ILE A 110 3.51 -6.69 6.52
CA ILE A 110 4.33 -6.05 5.50
C ILE A 110 3.66 -4.76 5.01
N ARG A 111 2.33 -4.69 4.90
CA ARG A 111 1.61 -3.44 4.58
C ARG A 111 1.81 -2.37 5.65
N THR A 112 1.74 -2.73 6.93
CA THR A 112 2.03 -1.81 8.04
C THR A 112 3.49 -1.34 7.99
N TRP A 113 4.41 -2.25 7.67
CA TRP A 113 5.83 -1.92 7.53
C TRP A 113 6.08 -0.93 6.38
N VAL A 114 5.41 -1.13 5.25
CA VAL A 114 5.38 -0.18 4.11
C VAL A 114 4.87 1.18 4.56
N ALA A 115 3.72 1.24 5.24
CA ALA A 115 3.11 2.50 5.68
C ALA A 115 4.04 3.31 6.60
N VAL A 116 4.74 2.65 7.54
CA VAL A 116 5.76 3.30 8.39
C VAL A 116 6.90 3.86 7.55
N LEU A 117 7.40 3.09 6.57
CA LEU A 117 8.51 3.52 5.73
C LEU A 117 8.12 4.71 4.83
N GLU A 118 6.89 4.74 4.32
CA GLU A 118 6.36 5.87 3.56
C GLU A 118 6.24 7.13 4.44
N LYS A 119 5.83 6.99 5.71
CA LYS A 119 5.85 8.11 6.66
C LYS A 119 7.26 8.64 6.91
N ILE A 120 8.26 7.77 7.01
CA ILE A 120 9.67 8.18 7.12
C ILE A 120 10.11 8.99 5.90
N CYS A 121 9.65 8.66 4.69
CA CYS A 121 10.04 9.37 3.47
C CYS A 121 9.56 10.83 3.44
N VAL A 122 8.44 11.15 4.11
CA VAL A 122 7.89 12.51 4.17
C VAL A 122 8.30 13.27 5.43
N THR A 123 8.72 12.57 6.49
CA THR A 123 9.21 13.19 7.72
C THR A 123 10.65 13.71 7.55
N PRO A 124 11.00 14.88 8.12
CA PRO A 124 12.37 15.37 8.17
C PRO A 124 13.21 14.56 9.17
N MET A 125 13.55 13.32 8.80
CA MET A 125 14.41 12.44 9.58
C MET A 125 15.34 11.64 8.67
N ARG A 126 16.46 11.18 9.24
CA ARG A 126 17.44 10.35 8.54
C ARG A 126 17.66 9.04 9.28
N LEU A 127 17.53 7.92 8.56
CA LEU A 127 17.92 6.62 9.09
C LEU A 127 19.44 6.48 9.05
N SER A 128 20.03 6.01 10.15
CA SER A 128 21.46 5.65 10.14
C SER A 128 21.71 4.50 9.18
N LYS A 129 22.92 4.42 8.63
CA LYS A 129 23.33 3.31 7.76
C LYS A 129 23.09 1.96 8.44
N GLU A 130 23.51 1.84 9.70
CA GLU A 130 23.32 0.62 10.50
C GLU A 130 21.84 0.20 10.60
N LEU A 131 20.93 1.17 10.85
CA LEU A 131 19.51 0.86 10.91
C LEU A 131 18.95 0.45 9.55
N ARG A 132 19.33 1.13 8.46
CA ARG A 132 18.91 0.74 7.11
C ARG A 132 19.40 -0.65 6.75
N ASP A 133 20.66 -0.97 7.04
CA ASP A 133 21.25 -2.28 6.78
C ASP A 133 20.52 -3.36 7.60
N LYS A 134 20.19 -3.09 8.87
CA LYS A 134 19.39 -3.99 9.72
C LYS A 134 18.00 -4.25 9.12
N VAL A 135 17.27 -3.20 8.75
CA VAL A 135 15.92 -3.27 8.16
C VAL A 135 15.95 -4.01 6.81
N TYR A 136 16.99 -3.76 6.00
CA TYR A 136 17.20 -4.46 4.74
C TYR A 136 17.47 -5.95 4.93
N ASN A 137 18.31 -6.31 5.92
CA ASN A 137 18.58 -7.72 6.24
C ASN A 137 17.32 -8.45 6.71
N SER A 138 16.41 -7.76 7.38
CA SER A 138 15.10 -8.32 7.73
C SER A 138 14.23 -8.61 6.49
N LEU A 139 14.34 -7.82 5.42
CA LEU A 139 13.58 -8.04 4.19
C LEU A 139 13.84 -9.42 3.58
N ALA A 140 15.10 -9.87 3.61
CA ALA A 140 15.48 -11.21 3.18
C ALA A 140 14.81 -12.32 4.01
N LYS A 141 14.69 -12.10 5.32
CA LYS A 141 14.03 -13.03 6.23
C LYS A 141 12.52 -13.08 5.96
N PHE A 142 11.88 -11.93 5.73
CA PHE A 142 10.45 -11.89 5.37
C PHE A 142 10.16 -12.51 4.01
N ALA A 143 11.06 -12.38 3.03
CA ALA A 143 10.94 -13.10 1.76
C ALA A 143 11.00 -14.63 1.94
N GLU A 144 11.87 -15.11 2.84
CA GLU A 144 11.93 -16.53 3.19
C GLU A 144 10.67 -16.99 3.95
N ILE A 145 10.16 -16.19 4.88
CA ILE A 145 8.88 -16.45 5.57
C ILE A 145 7.75 -16.54 4.53
N HIS A 146 7.63 -15.59 3.60
CA HIS A 146 6.62 -15.64 2.54
C HIS A 146 6.65 -16.94 1.73
N LYS A 147 7.85 -17.37 1.33
CA LYS A 147 8.05 -18.63 0.60
C LYS A 147 7.63 -19.84 1.45
N LYS A 148 8.09 -19.92 2.70
CA LYS A 148 7.75 -21.02 3.62
C LYS A 148 6.27 -21.05 3.92
N THR A 149 5.65 -19.91 4.24
CA THR A 149 4.21 -19.82 4.47
C THR A 149 3.44 -20.29 3.24
N THR A 150 3.83 -19.86 2.04
CA THR A 150 3.19 -20.32 0.79
C THR A 150 3.33 -21.84 0.60
N GLN A 151 4.51 -22.38 0.85
CA GLN A 151 4.78 -23.82 0.77
C GLN A 151 3.95 -24.61 1.79
N VAL A 152 3.94 -24.20 3.06
CA VAL A 152 3.21 -24.88 4.15
C VAL A 152 1.70 -24.87 3.91
N MET A 153 1.15 -23.77 3.41
CA MET A 153 -0.27 -23.71 3.02
C MET A 153 -0.58 -24.67 1.88
N HIS A 154 0.28 -24.70 0.86
CA HIS A 154 0.14 -25.62 -0.27
C HIS A 154 0.32 -27.10 0.14
N GLU A 155 1.19 -27.39 1.10
CA GLU A 155 1.58 -28.76 1.46
C GLU A 155 0.64 -29.46 2.44
N GLY A 156 -0.06 -28.77 3.36
CA GLY A 156 -0.81 -29.52 4.38
C GLY A 156 -1.73 -28.80 5.35
N ILE A 157 -1.68 -27.47 5.52
CA ILE A 157 -2.70 -26.81 6.36
C ILE A 157 -4.06 -26.80 5.62
N ASP A 158 -4.05 -26.56 4.30
CA ASP A 158 -5.25 -26.62 3.45
C ASP A 158 -5.61 -28.03 2.94
N LYS A 159 -4.71 -29.02 2.98
CA LYS A 159 -5.09 -30.39 2.52
C LYS A 159 -6.06 -31.10 3.48
N ASN A 160 -6.08 -30.73 4.76
CA ASN A 160 -7.11 -31.14 5.72
C ASN A 160 -8.42 -30.33 5.57
N TYR A 161 -8.40 -29.23 4.83
CA TYR A 161 -9.53 -28.36 4.52
C TYR A 161 -9.76 -28.31 3.00
N LYS A 162 -10.21 -29.46 2.47
CA LYS A 162 -10.78 -29.70 1.13
C LYS A 162 -10.59 -28.59 0.06
N SER A 163 -9.68 -28.87 -0.89
CA SER A 163 -9.91 -28.74 -2.34
C SER A 163 -10.50 -27.41 -2.87
N GLY A 164 -9.72 -26.32 -2.85
CA GLY A 164 -10.13 -25.05 -3.49
C GLY A 164 -9.01 -24.17 -4.05
N PHE A 165 -7.76 -24.63 -4.09
CA PHE A 165 -6.62 -23.83 -4.59
C PHE A 165 -6.51 -23.86 -6.13
N ASN A 166 -7.56 -23.45 -6.83
CA ASN A 166 -7.42 -23.03 -8.21
C ASN A 166 -7.24 -21.51 -8.21
N GLN A 167 -6.02 -21.09 -8.55
CA GLN A 167 -5.68 -19.73 -8.92
C GLN A 167 -6.77 -19.15 -9.85
N PHE A 168 -7.28 -17.99 -9.47
CA PHE A 168 -8.07 -17.07 -10.30
C PHE A 168 -9.48 -17.43 -10.78
N ASN A 169 -10.00 -18.65 -10.58
CA ASN A 169 -11.37 -18.96 -11.01
C ASN A 169 -12.16 -19.76 -9.97
N GLN A 170 -13.07 -19.08 -9.26
CA GLN A 170 -14.33 -19.70 -8.85
C GLN A 170 -15.39 -18.63 -8.54
N LEU A 171 -16.14 -18.31 -9.59
CA LEU A 171 -17.53 -17.90 -9.47
C LEU A 171 -18.35 -19.11 -8.99
N GLN A 172 -19.10 -18.86 -7.91
CA GLN A 172 -20.24 -19.62 -7.38
C GLN A 172 -20.04 -20.92 -6.59
N ASP A 173 -20.80 -20.90 -5.48
CA ASP A 173 -21.39 -22.00 -4.72
C ASP A 173 -20.47 -23.04 -4.10
N ASN A 174 -20.03 -22.77 -2.87
CA ASN A 174 -20.25 -23.68 -1.75
C ASN A 174 -20.20 -22.95 -0.40
N LYS A 175 -21.10 -23.37 0.49
CA LYS A 175 -21.45 -22.73 1.76
C LYS A 175 -20.33 -22.80 2.81
N ASP A 176 -20.21 -21.71 3.56
CA ASP A 176 -19.65 -21.55 4.92
C ASP A 176 -18.15 -21.73 5.23
N GLU A 177 -17.25 -22.04 4.30
CA GLU A 177 -15.78 -21.99 4.61
C GLU A 177 -14.91 -21.27 3.55
N GLY A 178 -15.50 -20.70 2.50
CA GLY A 178 -14.77 -20.29 1.30
C GLY A 178 -14.17 -18.87 1.22
N ILE A 179 -14.11 -18.08 2.30
CA ILE A 179 -13.78 -16.63 2.16
C ILE A 179 -12.48 -16.19 2.88
N ILE A 180 -11.86 -17.03 3.72
CA ILE A 180 -10.62 -16.65 4.44
C ILE A 180 -9.35 -16.83 3.57
N ASN A 181 -9.46 -17.44 2.39
CA ASN A 181 -8.31 -17.73 1.51
C ASN A 181 -8.03 -16.66 0.43
N LYS A 182 -8.62 -15.46 0.52
CA LYS A 182 -8.30 -14.39 -0.43
C LYS A 182 -7.03 -13.66 0.02
N ARG A 183 -5.87 -14.03 -0.56
CA ARG A 183 -4.73 -13.12 -0.68
C ARG A 183 -5.26 -11.82 -1.27
N ASN A 184 -5.29 -10.75 -0.48
CA ASN A 184 -5.86 -9.50 -0.94
C ASN A 184 -4.78 -8.62 -1.59
N TYR A 185 -3.51 -8.97 -1.37
CA TYR A 185 -2.39 -8.21 -1.86
C TYR A 185 -1.20 -9.10 -2.26
N ASN A 186 -0.44 -8.63 -3.24
CA ASN A 186 0.75 -9.33 -3.72
C ASN A 186 1.92 -9.04 -2.77
N ILE A 187 2.29 -10.02 -1.93
CA ILE A 187 3.39 -9.88 -0.97
C ILE A 187 4.73 -9.63 -1.68
N ASP A 188 4.95 -10.20 -2.87
CA ASP A 188 6.18 -9.96 -3.63
C ASP A 188 6.27 -8.49 -4.08
N PHE A 189 5.14 -7.88 -4.48
CA PHE A 189 5.09 -6.44 -4.74
C PHE A 189 5.48 -5.63 -3.50
N LEU A 190 4.94 -5.97 -2.32
CA LEU A 190 5.24 -5.24 -1.08
C LEU A 190 6.72 -5.33 -0.71
N LEU A 191 7.32 -6.53 -0.87
CA LEU A 191 8.74 -6.75 -0.62
C LEU A 191 9.62 -5.93 -1.60
N ILE A 192 9.22 -5.87 -2.88
CA ILE A 192 9.90 -5.06 -3.89
C ILE A 192 9.77 -3.56 -3.59
N HIS A 193 8.58 -3.11 -3.20
CA HIS A 193 8.34 -1.74 -2.79
C HIS A 193 9.22 -1.34 -1.60
N LEU A 194 9.27 -2.18 -0.56
CA LEU A 194 10.15 -1.96 0.60
C LEU A 194 11.62 -1.88 0.19
N ARG A 195 12.07 -2.80 -0.66
CA ARG A 195 13.45 -2.80 -1.19
C ARG A 195 13.79 -1.48 -1.85
N ASP A 196 12.96 -1.06 -2.82
CA ASP A 196 13.24 0.13 -3.63
C ASP A 196 13.13 1.43 -2.81
N THR A 197 12.24 1.46 -1.82
CA THR A 197 12.17 2.55 -0.85
C THR A 197 13.37 2.60 0.08
N LEU A 198 13.85 1.47 0.59
CA LEU A 198 15.10 1.45 1.38
C LEU A 198 16.31 1.86 0.54
N HIS A 199 16.37 1.48 -0.74
CA HIS A 199 17.44 1.86 -1.66
C HIS A 199 17.44 3.34 -2.01
N SER A 200 16.26 3.97 -2.08
CA SER A 200 16.15 5.40 -2.37
C SER A 200 16.36 6.29 -1.14
N LEU A 201 16.23 5.76 0.08
CA LEU A 201 16.58 6.44 1.32
C LEU A 201 18.11 6.65 1.40
N ARG A 202 18.52 7.82 0.90
CA ARG A 202 19.91 8.26 0.82
C ARG A 202 20.49 8.57 2.22
N ASP A 203 21.82 8.65 2.24
CA ASP A 203 22.56 9.31 3.33
C ASP A 203 22.59 10.84 3.20
N ASP A 204 22.07 11.42 2.12
CA ASP A 204 21.97 12.88 2.03
C ASP A 204 20.63 13.34 2.62
N GLU A 205 20.70 14.41 3.41
CA GLU A 205 19.67 14.75 4.40
C GLU A 205 18.44 15.45 3.79
N THR A 206 18.51 15.83 2.52
CA THR A 206 17.54 16.76 1.93
C THR A 206 16.92 16.30 0.63
N TRP A 207 17.30 15.13 0.07
CA TRP A 207 16.86 14.78 -1.29
C TRP A 207 15.35 14.56 -1.40
N PHE A 208 14.77 13.73 -0.53
CA PHE A 208 13.31 13.52 -0.51
C PHE A 208 12.56 14.81 -0.20
N GLN A 209 13.06 15.59 0.76
CA GLN A 209 12.46 16.87 1.15
C GLN A 209 12.49 17.88 -0.01
N GLU A 210 13.60 17.94 -0.74
CA GLU A 210 13.76 18.79 -1.91
C GLU A 210 12.83 18.37 -3.06
N ILE A 211 12.62 17.07 -3.24
CA ILE A 211 11.67 16.57 -4.24
C ILE A 211 10.23 16.88 -3.85
N ILE A 212 9.86 16.64 -2.59
CA ILE A 212 8.54 16.98 -2.07
C ILE A 212 8.29 18.48 -2.26
N ARG A 213 9.28 19.32 -1.92
CA ARG A 213 9.22 20.77 -2.11
C ARG A 213 9.09 21.17 -3.58
N ARG A 214 9.91 20.63 -4.49
CA ARG A 214 9.82 20.91 -5.93
C ARG A 214 8.47 20.49 -6.51
N THR A 215 7.98 19.33 -6.08
CA THR A 215 6.67 18.81 -6.51
C THR A 215 5.55 19.69 -6.02
N LYS A 216 5.62 20.15 -4.77
CA LYS A 216 4.67 21.12 -4.21
C LYS A 216 4.60 22.40 -5.04
N GLU A 217 5.75 22.99 -5.39
CA GLU A 217 5.80 24.23 -6.17
C GLU A 217 5.30 24.04 -7.61
N LEU A 218 5.62 22.91 -8.25
CA LEU A 218 5.10 22.57 -9.58
C LEU A 218 3.58 22.33 -9.55
N LEU A 219 3.07 21.62 -8.54
CA LEU A 219 1.64 21.41 -8.35
C LEU A 219 0.90 22.73 -8.15
N LYS A 220 1.46 23.66 -7.37
CA LYS A 220 0.85 24.99 -7.18
C LYS A 220 0.71 25.73 -8.49
N ALA A 221 1.77 25.73 -9.31
CA ALA A 221 1.75 26.40 -10.60
C ALA A 221 0.73 25.78 -11.57
N VAL A 222 0.68 24.46 -11.67
CA VAL A 222 -0.22 23.73 -12.60
C VAL A 222 -1.69 23.86 -12.17
N LEU A 223 -1.94 23.82 -10.86
CA LEU A 223 -3.30 23.93 -10.33
C LEU A 223 -3.74 25.39 -10.14
N ASN A 224 -2.94 26.37 -10.58
CA ASN A 224 -3.16 27.81 -10.38
C ASN A 224 -3.43 28.20 -8.92
N ILE A 225 -2.78 27.51 -7.98
CA ILE A 225 -2.84 27.78 -6.55
C ILE A 225 -1.79 28.84 -6.23
N THR A 226 -2.13 30.11 -6.41
CA THR A 226 -1.26 31.25 -6.08
C THR A 226 -1.11 31.38 -4.56
N PRO A 227 0.10 31.63 -3.99
CA PRO A 227 0.24 31.98 -2.58
C PRO A 227 -0.34 33.38 -2.35
N GLY A 228 -1.57 33.42 -1.86
CA GLY A 228 -2.32 34.65 -1.62
C GLY A 228 -3.17 35.04 -2.81
N VAL A 229 -4.48 34.83 -2.68
CA VAL A 229 -5.62 35.61 -3.22
C VAL A 229 -6.84 34.68 -3.19
N LEU A 230 -7.50 34.65 -2.03
CA LEU A 230 -8.95 34.66 -1.99
C LEU A 230 -9.33 36.06 -1.51
N SER A 231 -9.14 37.05 -2.39
CA SER A 231 -9.64 38.45 -2.37
C SER A 231 -8.66 39.35 -3.13
N THR A 232 -9.17 40.15 -4.07
CA THR A 232 -8.47 41.09 -4.98
C THR A 232 -7.95 40.49 -6.30
N VAL A 233 -8.90 40.21 -7.19
CA VAL A 233 -8.63 40.20 -8.63
C VAL A 233 -8.18 41.59 -9.03
N THR A 234 -6.90 41.75 -9.35
CA THR A 234 -6.41 42.93 -10.08
C THR A 234 -6.39 42.57 -11.56
N PRO A 235 -7.14 43.26 -12.44
CA PRO A 235 -7.15 42.94 -13.86
C PRO A 235 -5.82 43.34 -14.50
N GLY A 236 -5.13 42.40 -15.15
CA GLY A 236 -4.02 42.74 -16.06
C GLY A 236 -2.71 41.97 -15.90
N VAL A 237 -2.58 41.05 -14.93
CA VAL A 237 -1.42 40.13 -14.92
C VAL A 237 -1.78 38.90 -15.75
N ALA A 238 -1.19 38.79 -16.93
CA ALA A 238 -1.32 37.60 -17.76
C ALA A 238 -0.83 36.37 -16.97
N LEU A 239 -1.74 35.42 -16.71
CA LEU A 239 -1.34 34.05 -16.35
C LEU A 239 -0.41 33.50 -17.44
N PRO A 240 0.50 32.57 -17.13
CA PRO A 240 1.23 31.82 -18.14
C PRO A 240 0.20 31.05 -18.99
N ASN A 241 -0.23 31.69 -20.08
CA ASN A 241 -1.07 31.12 -21.11
C ASN A 241 -0.16 30.29 -22.01
N ASP A 242 0.21 29.09 -21.54
CA ASP A 242 0.78 28.03 -22.36
C ASP A 242 0.50 26.69 -21.66
N ASN A 243 -0.67 26.09 -21.95
CA ASN A 243 -1.02 24.67 -21.84
C ASN A 243 -0.09 23.77 -20.98
N SER A 244 0.06 24.07 -19.69
CA SER A 244 0.82 23.24 -18.75
C SER A 244 -0.05 22.06 -18.29
N THR A 245 -0.23 21.09 -19.18
CA THR A 245 -0.95 19.85 -18.86
C THR A 245 -0.28 19.12 -17.69
N ILE A 246 -1.08 18.37 -16.91
CA ILE A 246 -0.59 17.47 -15.85
C ILE A 246 0.54 16.59 -16.39
N LEU A 247 0.45 16.11 -17.64
CA LEU A 247 1.47 15.31 -18.29
C LEU A 247 2.83 16.02 -18.45
N SER A 248 2.83 17.32 -18.77
CA SER A 248 4.05 18.14 -18.84
C SER A 248 4.72 18.26 -17.47
N MET A 249 3.92 18.49 -16.43
CA MET A 249 4.41 18.51 -15.04
C MET A 249 5.09 17.20 -14.66
N LEU A 250 4.48 16.06 -15.00
CA LEU A 250 5.04 14.75 -14.69
C LEU A 250 6.33 14.48 -15.43
N THR A 251 6.42 14.90 -16.68
CA THR A 251 7.65 14.82 -17.45
C THR A 251 8.76 15.65 -16.78
N GLN A 252 8.44 16.84 -16.27
CA GLN A 252 9.40 17.68 -15.53
C GLN A 252 9.81 17.04 -14.19
N LEU A 253 8.85 16.49 -13.44
CA LEU A 253 9.12 15.79 -12.17
C LEU A 253 10.03 14.59 -12.39
N ARG A 254 9.73 13.77 -13.40
CA ARG A 254 10.54 12.60 -13.77
C ARG A 254 11.97 12.98 -14.13
N LYS A 255 12.18 14.07 -14.89
CA LYS A 255 13.52 14.61 -15.19
C LYS A 255 14.25 15.13 -13.94
N GLY A 256 13.51 15.64 -12.96
CA GLY A 256 14.04 16.15 -11.70
C GLY A 256 14.46 15.06 -10.70
N LEU A 257 13.89 13.85 -10.81
CA LEU A 257 14.21 12.71 -9.97
C LEU A 257 15.50 12.03 -10.42
N LYS A 258 16.60 12.31 -9.72
CA LYS A 258 17.87 11.61 -9.88
C LYS A 258 18.13 10.73 -8.68
N PHE A 259 18.21 9.41 -8.85
CA PHE A 259 18.52 8.46 -7.78
C PHE A 259 20.03 8.19 -7.72
N LYS A 260 20.58 7.96 -6.53
CA LYS A 260 22.01 7.65 -6.34
C LYS A 260 22.33 6.26 -6.88
N TYR A 261 21.40 5.33 -6.66
CA TYR A 261 21.46 3.97 -7.17
C TYR A 261 20.40 3.79 -8.27
N PRO A 262 20.65 2.95 -9.28
CA PRO A 262 19.64 2.61 -10.27
C PRO A 262 18.37 2.11 -9.60
N VAL A 263 17.23 2.72 -9.95
CA VAL A 263 15.90 2.26 -9.53
C VAL A 263 15.11 1.89 -10.75
N ALA A 264 14.14 1.00 -10.56
CA ALA A 264 13.23 0.62 -11.62
C ALA A 264 12.43 1.80 -12.17
N SER A 265 12.07 1.75 -13.45
CA SER A 265 11.27 2.79 -14.10
C SER A 265 9.92 3.00 -13.42
N TYR A 266 9.24 1.90 -13.04
CA TYR A 266 7.96 1.93 -12.33
C TYR A 266 8.08 2.69 -10.99
N TYR A 267 9.22 2.54 -10.30
CA TYR A 267 9.44 3.12 -8.99
C TYR A 267 9.47 4.65 -9.07
N VAL A 268 10.05 5.21 -10.14
CA VAL A 268 10.08 6.66 -10.37
C VAL A 268 8.66 7.21 -10.46
N ASP A 269 7.82 6.58 -11.29
CA ASP A 269 6.43 7.00 -11.51
C ASP A 269 5.58 6.83 -10.24
N TRP A 270 5.79 5.71 -9.54
CA TRP A 270 5.18 5.44 -8.24
C TRP A 270 5.56 6.45 -7.16
N ARG A 271 6.84 6.87 -7.10
CA ARG A 271 7.27 7.92 -6.16
C ARG A 271 6.58 9.24 -6.43
N ILE A 272 6.49 9.65 -7.70
CA ILE A 272 5.79 10.89 -8.09
C ILE A 272 4.33 10.82 -7.61
N MET A 273 3.67 9.68 -7.81
CA MET A 273 2.30 9.42 -7.38
C MET A 273 2.10 9.64 -5.88
N LEU A 274 2.93 9.01 -5.05
CA LEU A 274 2.82 9.14 -3.60
C LEU A 274 3.13 10.56 -3.11
N ILE A 275 4.08 11.25 -3.72
CA ILE A 275 4.41 12.65 -3.38
C ILE A 275 3.25 13.59 -3.75
N ILE A 276 2.61 13.39 -4.91
CA ILE A 276 1.43 14.17 -5.30
C ILE A 276 0.30 13.91 -4.31
N GLN A 277 0.01 12.63 -4.00
CA GLN A 277 -1.02 12.26 -3.03
C GLN A 277 -0.80 12.90 -1.66
N HIS A 278 0.45 12.89 -1.18
CA HIS A 278 0.83 13.50 0.09
C HIS A 278 0.55 15.02 0.09
N ASN A 279 1.02 15.73 -0.93
CA ASN A 279 0.80 17.18 -1.04
C ASN A 279 -0.68 17.55 -1.12
N LEU A 280 -1.44 16.83 -1.96
CA LEU A 280 -2.88 17.04 -2.11
C LEU A 280 -3.64 16.78 -0.80
N SER A 281 -3.23 15.78 -0.01
CA SER A 281 -3.85 15.48 1.29
C SER A 281 -3.57 16.56 2.34
N ASN A 282 -2.35 17.11 2.37
CA ASN A 282 -2.01 18.22 3.25
C ASN A 282 -2.80 19.49 2.91
N TRP A 283 -3.12 19.71 1.63
CA TRP A 283 -3.91 20.84 1.17
C TRP A 283 -5.40 20.70 1.42
N SER A 284 -5.95 19.50 1.45
CA SER A 284 -7.41 19.30 1.50
C SER A 284 -7.99 19.09 2.90
N GLY A 285 -7.19 18.53 3.82
CA GLY A 285 -7.63 18.24 5.19
C GLY A 285 -6.53 18.45 6.24
N GLY A 286 -5.35 18.94 5.82
CA GLY A 286 -4.23 19.24 6.70
C GLY A 286 -4.24 20.68 7.22
N THR A 287 -3.08 21.15 7.66
CA THR A 287 -2.91 22.48 8.26
C THR A 287 -3.15 23.63 7.28
N GLU A 288 -3.06 23.38 5.96
CA GLU A 288 -3.08 24.44 4.95
C GLU A 288 -4.49 24.75 4.40
N ASN A 289 -5.40 23.77 4.35
CA ASN A 289 -6.80 23.90 3.86
C ASN A 289 -6.95 24.77 2.58
N ILE A 290 -6.12 24.50 1.59
CA ILE A 290 -6.02 25.26 0.34
C ILE A 290 -7.05 24.81 -0.70
N ILE A 291 -7.34 23.51 -0.77
CA ILE A 291 -8.25 22.93 -1.78
C ILE A 291 -9.38 22.16 -1.10
N SER A 292 -10.51 22.00 -1.78
CA SER A 292 -11.58 21.13 -1.27
C SER A 292 -11.21 19.66 -1.41
N LYS A 293 -11.70 18.81 -0.49
CA LYS A 293 -11.61 17.34 -0.62
C LYS A 293 -12.18 16.83 -1.96
N LYS A 294 -13.19 17.51 -2.53
CA LYS A 294 -13.72 17.21 -3.88
C LYS A 294 -12.64 17.32 -4.94
N PHE A 295 -11.92 18.43 -4.91
CA PHE A 295 -10.91 18.77 -5.90
C PHE A 295 -9.71 17.83 -5.77
N GLN A 296 -9.33 17.49 -4.53
CA GLN A 296 -8.32 16.47 -4.25
C GLN A 296 -8.66 15.12 -4.89
N GLU A 297 -9.87 14.58 -4.61
CA GLU A 297 -10.31 13.29 -5.14
C GLU A 297 -10.36 13.29 -6.68
N MET A 298 -10.79 14.40 -7.29
CA MET A 298 -10.83 14.56 -8.74
C MET A 298 -9.43 14.49 -9.38
N ILE A 299 -8.46 15.23 -8.83
CA ILE A 299 -7.07 15.22 -9.35
C ILE A 299 -6.46 13.83 -9.19
N LEU A 300 -6.67 13.16 -8.05
CA LEU A 300 -6.17 11.81 -7.84
C LEU A 300 -6.75 10.83 -8.87
N MET A 301 -8.05 10.93 -9.16
CA MET A 301 -8.68 10.06 -10.17
C MET A 301 -8.12 10.28 -11.58
N GLU A 302 -7.97 11.53 -12.01
CA GLU A 302 -7.38 11.87 -13.31
C GLU A 302 -5.95 11.30 -13.43
N TYR A 303 -5.20 11.39 -12.32
CA TYR A 303 -3.85 10.90 -12.23
C TYR A 303 -3.76 9.36 -12.27
N PHE A 304 -4.62 8.66 -11.53
CA PHE A 304 -4.71 7.20 -11.57
C PHE A 304 -5.04 6.70 -12.98
N TRP A 305 -6.04 7.32 -13.63
CA TRP A 305 -6.47 6.94 -14.97
C TRP A 305 -5.36 7.15 -16.01
N SER A 306 -4.69 8.30 -15.98
CA SER A 306 -3.62 8.65 -16.92
C SER A 306 -2.45 7.65 -16.90
N TYR A 307 -2.08 7.14 -15.72
CA TYR A 307 -1.02 6.14 -15.61
C TYR A 307 -1.47 4.73 -15.99
N LEU A 308 -2.70 4.35 -15.64
CA LEU A 308 -3.23 3.05 -16.03
C LEU A 308 -3.36 2.92 -17.54
N GLU A 309 -3.85 3.96 -18.21
CA GLU A 309 -3.94 3.98 -19.68
C GLU A 309 -2.58 3.75 -20.32
N LYS A 310 -1.52 4.38 -19.78
CA LYS A 310 -0.15 4.16 -20.24
C LYS A 310 0.33 2.74 -20.00
N GLU A 311 0.12 2.19 -18.80
CA GLU A 311 0.49 0.81 -18.49
C GLU A 311 -0.24 -0.19 -19.39
N TRP A 312 -1.52 0.04 -19.70
CA TRP A 312 -2.32 -0.81 -20.59
C TRP A 312 -1.83 -0.80 -22.03
N ILE A 313 -1.46 0.37 -22.57
CA ILE A 313 -0.84 0.46 -23.90
C ILE A 313 0.44 -0.39 -23.97
N ASP A 314 1.22 -0.43 -22.89
CA ASP A 314 2.43 -1.26 -22.82
C ASP A 314 2.13 -2.77 -22.72
N VAL A 315 0.97 -3.16 -22.15
CA VAL A 315 0.49 -4.56 -22.09
C VAL A 315 -0.03 -5.03 -23.45
N ASP A 316 -0.84 -4.24 -24.13
CA ASP A 316 -1.44 -4.59 -25.44
C ASP A 316 -0.35 -4.89 -26.50
N ASN A 317 0.86 -4.34 -26.31
CA ASN A 317 2.02 -4.51 -27.19
C ASN A 317 2.95 -5.69 -26.83
N LYS A 318 2.73 -6.40 -25.72
CA LYS A 318 3.57 -7.53 -25.27
C LYS A 318 2.72 -8.80 -25.07
N SER A 319 3.18 -9.95 -25.60
CA SER A 319 2.42 -11.20 -25.52
C SER A 319 2.16 -11.65 -24.08
N ILE A 320 0.87 -11.77 -23.73
CA ILE A 320 0.32 -12.10 -22.41
C ILE A 320 0.87 -13.42 -21.83
N LEU A 321 1.16 -14.42 -22.69
CA LEU A 321 1.63 -15.77 -22.30
C LEU A 321 3.02 -15.81 -21.63
N ASP A 322 3.78 -14.72 -21.63
CA ASP A 322 5.15 -14.66 -21.11
C ASP A 322 5.22 -13.93 -19.74
N SER A 323 4.08 -13.57 -19.14
CA SER A 323 4.02 -12.67 -17.97
C SER A 323 4.12 -13.40 -16.62
N GLN A 324 3.40 -14.52 -16.43
CA GLN A 324 3.40 -15.26 -15.17
C GLN A 324 4.73 -16.00 -14.93
N SER A 325 5.29 -16.63 -15.96
CA SER A 325 6.62 -17.27 -15.89
C SER A 325 7.71 -16.26 -15.53
N LYS A 326 7.66 -15.06 -16.12
CA LYS A 326 8.55 -13.94 -15.76
C LYS A 326 8.32 -13.44 -14.35
N PHE A 327 7.07 -13.37 -13.90
CA PHE A 327 6.75 -13.00 -12.52
C PHE A 327 7.41 -13.97 -11.54
N ASP A 328 7.22 -15.28 -11.73
CA ASP A 328 7.79 -16.32 -10.87
C ASP A 328 9.33 -16.33 -10.95
N GLU A 329 9.90 -16.10 -12.12
CA GLU A 329 11.36 -15.96 -12.29
C GLU A 329 11.90 -14.76 -11.51
N VAL A 330 11.27 -13.58 -11.65
CA VAL A 330 11.66 -12.35 -10.97
C VAL A 330 11.47 -12.48 -9.46
N SER A 331 10.39 -13.09 -8.99
CA SER A 331 10.14 -13.37 -7.56
C SER A 331 11.21 -14.30 -6.99
N ASN A 332 11.56 -15.38 -7.70
CA ASN A 332 12.66 -16.26 -7.28
C ASN A 332 14.03 -15.55 -7.30
N LYS A 333 14.26 -14.67 -8.29
CA LYS A 333 15.47 -13.86 -8.37
C LYS A 333 15.53 -12.84 -7.24
N LEU A 334 14.41 -12.23 -6.86
CA LEU A 334 14.29 -11.33 -5.72
C LEU A 334 14.77 -12.01 -4.43
N VAL A 335 14.32 -13.23 -4.16
CA VAL A 335 14.75 -13.99 -2.96
C VAL A 335 16.25 -14.25 -2.96
N LYS A 336 16.83 -14.64 -4.11
CA LYS A 336 18.29 -14.84 -4.26
C LYS A 336 19.06 -13.54 -4.03
N VAL A 337 18.55 -12.45 -4.60
CA VAL A 337 19.12 -11.11 -4.51
C VAL A 337 19.10 -10.61 -3.07
N LEU A 338 17.98 -10.75 -2.34
CA LEU A 338 17.88 -10.37 -0.93
C LEU A 338 18.82 -11.17 -0.02
N ARG A 339 19.15 -12.43 -0.37
CA ARG A 339 20.05 -13.30 0.40
C ARG A 339 21.55 -13.00 0.23
N ASN A 340 21.98 -12.48 -0.92
CA ASN A 340 23.40 -12.30 -1.24
C ASN A 340 23.96 -10.96 -0.73
N THR A 341 23.79 -10.68 0.56
CA THR A 341 24.02 -9.37 1.19
C THR A 341 25.49 -8.90 1.14
N GLY A 342 26.46 -9.78 0.89
CA GLY A 342 27.90 -9.46 0.94
C GLY A 342 28.54 -8.96 -0.37
N SER A 343 27.92 -9.22 -1.54
CA SER A 343 28.48 -8.90 -2.89
C SER A 343 27.83 -7.68 -3.55
N PHE A 344 26.84 -7.09 -2.88
CA PHE A 344 25.70 -6.46 -3.54
C PHE A 344 25.94 -5.04 -4.07
N ILE A 345 26.87 -4.28 -3.49
CA ILE A 345 27.16 -2.91 -3.96
C ILE A 345 27.90 -2.93 -5.32
N ASN A 346 28.67 -3.98 -5.61
CA ASN A 346 29.47 -4.06 -6.83
C ASN A 346 28.70 -4.67 -8.02
N ASP A 347 27.79 -5.62 -7.79
CA ASP A 347 27.08 -6.33 -8.86
C ASP A 347 25.83 -5.60 -9.41
N LEU A 348 25.39 -4.51 -8.76
CA LEU A 348 24.24 -3.70 -9.19
C LEU A 348 24.63 -2.45 -9.99
N ALA A 349 25.93 -2.21 -10.18
CA ALA A 349 26.40 -1.20 -11.13
C ALA A 349 26.20 -1.63 -12.60
N GLY A 350 25.87 -2.91 -12.85
CA GLY A 350 25.73 -3.47 -14.22
C GLY A 350 24.43 -4.22 -14.53
N ASN A 351 23.54 -4.49 -13.56
CA ASN A 351 22.32 -5.27 -13.79
C ASN A 351 21.05 -4.40 -13.68
N GLU A 352 20.11 -4.60 -14.60
CA GLU A 352 18.81 -3.93 -14.63
C GLU A 352 18.02 -4.16 -13.31
N PRO A 353 17.40 -3.12 -12.73
CA PRO A 353 16.60 -3.26 -11.51
C PRO A 353 15.53 -4.34 -11.67
N LEU A 354 15.35 -5.21 -10.68
CA LEU A 354 14.30 -6.24 -10.73
C LEU A 354 12.91 -5.60 -10.67
N VAL A 355 12.11 -5.82 -11.72
CA VAL A 355 10.74 -5.31 -11.86
C VAL A 355 9.79 -6.47 -12.09
N LEU A 356 8.75 -6.61 -11.27
CA LEU A 356 7.64 -7.51 -11.59
C LEU A 356 6.79 -6.85 -12.68
N PRO A 357 6.28 -7.62 -13.66
CA PRO A 357 5.29 -7.10 -14.61
C PRO A 357 4.13 -6.41 -13.88
N HIS A 358 3.65 -5.29 -14.42
CA HIS A 358 2.46 -4.58 -13.93
C HIS A 358 2.54 -4.09 -12.47
N THR A 359 3.75 -3.96 -11.92
CA THR A 359 3.97 -3.47 -10.54
C THR A 359 3.27 -2.13 -10.29
N LEU A 360 3.41 -1.16 -11.20
CA LEU A 360 2.78 0.16 -11.05
C LEU A 360 1.24 0.07 -11.05
N TRP A 361 0.69 -0.78 -11.92
CA TRP A 361 -0.75 -1.02 -11.99
C TRP A 361 -1.30 -1.52 -10.66
N PHE A 362 -0.68 -2.53 -10.03
CA PHE A 362 -1.08 -3.01 -8.70
C PHE A 362 -1.06 -1.88 -7.65
N GLY A 363 -0.02 -1.06 -7.65
CA GLY A 363 0.08 0.10 -6.76
C GLY A 363 -1.08 1.09 -6.96
N ILE A 364 -1.44 1.40 -8.21
CA ILE A 364 -2.54 2.34 -8.50
C ILE A 364 -3.88 1.78 -8.02
N LEU A 365 -4.13 0.47 -8.19
CA LEU A 365 -5.34 -0.17 -7.67
C LEU A 365 -5.44 -0.10 -6.15
N ASP A 366 -4.33 -0.24 -5.44
CA ASP A 366 -4.30 -0.05 -3.98
C ASP A 366 -4.63 1.39 -3.57
N LEU A 367 -4.09 2.38 -4.28
CA LEU A 367 -4.43 3.79 -4.03
C LEU A 367 -5.90 4.08 -4.34
N ALA A 368 -6.47 3.48 -5.39
CA ALA A 368 -7.89 3.59 -5.71
C ALA A 368 -8.76 2.94 -4.62
N GLN A 369 -8.36 1.78 -4.08
CA GLN A 369 -9.03 1.15 -2.96
C GLN A 369 -9.01 2.04 -1.70
N ASN A 370 -7.86 2.62 -1.38
CA ASN A 370 -7.73 3.57 -0.27
C ASN A 370 -8.61 4.82 -0.49
N LEU A 371 -8.75 5.28 -1.74
CA LEU A 371 -9.64 6.40 -2.09
C LEU A 371 -11.12 6.05 -1.89
N ILE A 372 -11.54 4.84 -2.27
CA ILE A 372 -12.90 4.33 -2.03
C ILE A 372 -13.23 4.33 -0.54
N GLN A 373 -12.31 3.80 0.29
CA GLN A 373 -12.51 3.70 1.74
C GLN A 373 -12.62 5.06 2.43
N ASN A 374 -11.92 6.07 1.92
CA ASN A 374 -11.87 7.41 2.52
C ASN A 374 -12.86 8.41 1.92
N SER A 375 -13.51 8.09 0.80
CA SER A 375 -14.48 8.95 0.13
C SER A 375 -15.91 8.58 0.50
N THR A 376 -16.77 9.60 0.63
CA THR A 376 -18.23 9.44 0.76
C THR A 376 -18.97 9.79 -0.54
N ARG A 377 -18.23 10.09 -1.62
CA ARG A 377 -18.80 10.60 -2.86
C ARG A 377 -19.11 9.46 -3.83
N VAL A 378 -20.38 9.35 -4.19
CA VAL A 378 -20.87 8.40 -5.20
C VAL A 378 -20.11 8.52 -6.52
N SER A 379 -19.74 9.73 -6.95
CA SER A 379 -18.96 9.93 -8.18
C SER A 379 -17.57 9.30 -8.12
N THR A 380 -16.88 9.43 -6.97
CA THR A 380 -15.55 8.85 -6.76
C THR A 380 -15.64 7.33 -6.73
N HIS A 381 -16.65 6.79 -6.02
CA HIS A 381 -16.94 5.36 -6.00
C HIS A 381 -17.24 4.82 -7.41
N GLY A 382 -18.08 5.51 -8.19
CA GLY A 382 -18.41 5.13 -9.56
C GLY A 382 -17.19 5.11 -10.49
N LEU A 383 -16.32 6.12 -10.41
CA LEU A 383 -15.09 6.17 -11.21
C LEU A 383 -14.10 5.06 -10.81
N CYS A 384 -13.93 4.80 -9.51
CA CYS A 384 -13.06 3.71 -9.05
C CYS A 384 -13.61 2.33 -9.43
N TYR A 385 -14.93 2.15 -9.40
CA TYR A 385 -15.59 0.93 -9.87
C TYR A 385 -15.30 0.69 -11.35
N TYR A 386 -15.46 1.71 -12.20
CA TYR A 386 -15.16 1.59 -13.63
C TYR A 386 -13.67 1.30 -13.88
N LEU A 387 -12.78 1.97 -13.15
CA LEU A 387 -11.33 1.73 -13.20
C LEU A 387 -10.98 0.27 -12.84
N ALA A 388 -11.65 -0.32 -11.84
CA ALA A 388 -11.46 -1.71 -11.45
C ALA A 388 -11.98 -2.69 -12.51
N ILE A 389 -13.15 -2.42 -13.12
CA ILE A 389 -13.72 -3.23 -14.20
C ILE A 389 -12.78 -3.24 -15.42
N GLU A 390 -12.36 -2.06 -15.88
CA GLU A 390 -11.43 -1.94 -17.02
C GLU A 390 -10.10 -2.61 -16.72
N SER A 391 -9.63 -2.49 -15.48
CA SER A 391 -8.43 -3.22 -15.06
C SER A 391 -8.62 -4.73 -15.19
N LEU A 392 -9.73 -5.27 -14.68
CA LEU A 392 -9.99 -6.71 -14.77
C LEU A 392 -10.06 -7.19 -16.23
N ASN A 393 -10.70 -6.41 -17.11
CA ASN A 393 -10.83 -6.75 -18.53
C ASN A 393 -9.48 -6.82 -19.28
N ARG A 394 -8.49 -6.06 -18.81
CA ARG A 394 -7.15 -5.97 -19.42
C ARG A 394 -6.10 -6.81 -18.71
N ALA A 395 -6.47 -7.45 -17.59
CA ALA A 395 -5.53 -8.21 -16.78
C ALA A 395 -4.97 -9.40 -17.60
N PRO A 396 -3.67 -9.73 -17.45
CA PRO A 396 -3.12 -10.95 -18.03
C PRO A 396 -3.89 -12.17 -17.53
N SER A 397 -4.25 -13.10 -18.43
CA SER A 397 -5.02 -14.31 -18.12
C SER A 397 -4.14 -15.54 -17.89
#